data_AF-A0A1R0X2Y8-F1
#
_entry.id   AF-A0A1R0X2Y8-F1
#
_cell.length_a   1.000
_cell.length_b   1.000
_cell.length_c   1.000
_cell.angle_alpha   90.00
_cell.angle_beta   90.00
_cell.angle_gamma   90.00
#
_symmetry.space_group_name_H-M   'P 1'
#
loop_
_entity.id
_entity.type
_entity.pdbx_description
1 polymer ?
#
loop_
_entity_poly.entity_id
_entity_poly.type
_entity_poly.pdbx_seq_one_letter_code
_entity_poly.pdbx_strand_id
1 'polypeptide(L)'
;MTKTYREDFATAVSTMESTMWSSFKAEGAPPIPFIYGGRTFDLRKRDERGDAARVVTDTYVREHAEFNDAAMSRYRERGGTGEGPAVVLTDAALLERIANVILYDEIADENPYKSQHNEYPIMSEIQLARRREGKHQGKREGVSAREVAFGQAYSIGTDGRSYAEPIRRERSNKENIFMDEATTSRVREQREAYADFIAEKPVVTYVMSQAEREARGWQ
;
A
#
# COMPACT_ATOMS: atom_id res chain seq x y z
N MET A 1 -7.45 -33.70 -13.62
CA MET A 1 -8.50 -32.67 -13.72
C MET A 1 -8.17 -31.80 -14.91
N THR A 2 -9.11 -31.65 -15.85
CA THR A 2 -8.96 -30.71 -16.97
C THR A 2 -9.02 -29.30 -16.39
N LYS A 3 -8.01 -28.47 -16.65
CA LYS A 3 -8.01 -27.08 -16.21
C LYS A 3 -9.10 -26.30 -16.93
N THR A 4 -9.65 -25.29 -16.28
CA THR A 4 -10.59 -24.36 -16.92
C THR A 4 -9.83 -23.31 -17.74
N TYR A 5 -10.47 -22.73 -18.76
CA TYR A 5 -9.87 -21.69 -19.59
C TYR A 5 -9.34 -20.50 -18.77
N ARG A 6 -10.01 -20.15 -17.66
CA ARG A 6 -9.58 -19.09 -16.74
C ARG A 6 -8.31 -19.47 -15.98
N GLU A 7 -8.22 -20.71 -15.51
CA GLU A 7 -7.03 -21.21 -14.82
C GLU A 7 -5.83 -21.32 -15.76
N ASP A 8 -6.06 -21.73 -17.01
CA ASP A 8 -5.02 -21.78 -18.03
C ASP A 8 -4.51 -20.38 -18.38
N PHE A 9 -5.41 -19.40 -18.56
CA PHE A 9 -5.04 -18.00 -18.74
C PHE A 9 -4.28 -17.45 -17.52
N ALA A 10 -4.78 -17.69 -16.31
CA ALA A 10 -4.12 -17.24 -15.08
C ALA A 10 -2.74 -17.88 -14.89
N THR A 11 -2.59 -19.15 -15.27
CA THR A 11 -1.30 -19.85 -15.25
C THR A 11 -0.35 -19.19 -16.24
N ALA A 12 -0.78 -18.96 -17.48
CA ALA A 12 0.03 -18.31 -18.52
C ALA A 12 0.51 -16.92 -18.08
N VAL A 13 -0.40 -16.06 -17.60
CA VAL A 13 -0.07 -14.72 -17.09
C VAL A 13 0.93 -14.81 -15.92
N SER A 14 0.70 -15.69 -14.95
CA SER A 14 1.60 -15.85 -13.79
C SER A 14 2.99 -16.37 -14.20
N THR A 15 3.06 -17.26 -15.20
CA THR A 15 4.35 -17.70 -15.76
C THR A 15 5.08 -16.58 -16.48
N MET A 16 4.38 -15.74 -17.25
CA MET A 16 5.00 -14.57 -17.89
C MET A 16 5.52 -13.57 -16.85
N GLU A 17 4.74 -13.25 -15.83
CA GLU A 17 5.15 -12.33 -14.76
C GLU A 17 6.36 -12.85 -13.98
N SER A 18 6.32 -14.11 -13.54
CA SER A 18 7.41 -14.69 -12.74
C SER A 18 8.72 -14.80 -13.54
N THR A 19 8.65 -15.19 -14.82
CA THR A 19 9.82 -15.24 -15.71
C THR A 19 10.39 -13.84 -15.98
N MET A 20 9.52 -12.86 -16.24
CA MET A 20 9.92 -11.46 -16.37
C MET A 20 10.59 -10.95 -15.10
N TRP A 21 9.95 -11.11 -13.95
CA TRP A 21 10.47 -10.56 -12.70
C TRP A 21 11.84 -11.14 -12.31
N SER A 22 12.03 -12.45 -12.52
CA SER A 22 13.28 -13.13 -12.22
C SER A 22 14.42 -12.77 -13.17
N SER A 23 14.14 -12.59 -14.45
CA SER A 23 15.17 -12.58 -15.50
C SER A 23 15.36 -11.21 -16.19
N PHE A 24 14.41 -10.28 -16.04
CA PHE A 24 14.44 -8.98 -16.74
C PHE A 24 15.58 -8.05 -16.30
N LYS A 25 16.09 -8.21 -15.07
CA LYS A 25 17.26 -7.47 -14.58
C LYS A 25 18.56 -8.29 -14.58
N ALA A 26 18.54 -9.47 -15.19
CA ALA A 26 19.75 -10.30 -15.29
C ALA A 26 20.83 -9.60 -16.12
N GLU A 27 22.08 -9.70 -15.65
CA GLU A 27 23.27 -9.15 -16.30
C GLU A 27 23.48 -9.77 -17.70
N GLY A 28 23.98 -8.98 -18.66
CA GLY A 28 24.17 -9.42 -20.05
C GLY A 28 22.89 -9.50 -20.88
N ALA A 29 21.74 -9.18 -20.28
CA ALA A 29 20.44 -9.13 -20.94
C ALA A 29 20.05 -10.39 -21.75
N PRO A 30 20.12 -11.61 -21.18
CA PRO A 30 19.76 -12.84 -21.90
C PRO A 30 18.30 -12.86 -22.36
N PRO A 31 17.96 -13.58 -23.45
CA PRO A 31 16.58 -13.74 -23.88
C PRO A 31 15.74 -14.43 -22.79
N ILE A 32 14.47 -14.05 -22.67
CA ILE A 32 13.52 -14.60 -21.69
C ILE A 32 12.51 -15.45 -22.44
N PRO A 33 12.78 -16.75 -22.64
CA PRO A 33 11.92 -17.60 -23.45
C PRO A 33 10.59 -17.88 -22.73
N PHE A 34 9.50 -17.70 -23.47
CA PHE A 34 8.15 -18.07 -23.07
C PHE A 34 7.51 -18.90 -24.17
N ILE A 35 6.97 -20.06 -23.82
CA ILE A 35 6.39 -21.00 -24.79
C ILE A 35 4.89 -21.05 -24.58
N TYR A 36 4.14 -20.76 -25.63
CA TYR A 36 2.69 -20.84 -25.61
C TYR A 36 2.14 -21.17 -27.00
N GLY A 37 1.16 -22.08 -27.08
CA GLY A 37 0.55 -22.49 -28.35
C GLY A 37 1.55 -23.08 -29.37
N GLY A 38 2.64 -23.71 -28.89
CA GLY A 38 3.69 -24.28 -29.75
C GLY A 38 4.65 -23.26 -30.37
N ARG A 39 4.56 -21.99 -29.98
CA ARG A 39 5.49 -20.92 -30.37
C ARG A 39 6.33 -20.49 -29.17
N THR A 40 7.56 -20.08 -29.45
CA THR A 40 8.48 -19.51 -28.46
C THR A 40 8.58 -18.01 -28.71
N PHE A 41 8.46 -17.23 -27.64
CA PHE A 41 8.55 -15.77 -27.62
C PHE A 41 9.66 -15.35 -26.67
N ASP A 42 10.42 -14.31 -27.03
CA ASP A 42 11.35 -13.65 -26.14
C ASP A 42 10.67 -12.48 -25.43
N LEU A 43 10.32 -12.68 -24.15
CA LEU A 43 9.65 -11.66 -23.35
C LEU A 43 10.54 -10.44 -23.05
N ARG A 44 11.83 -10.49 -23.37
CA ARG A 44 12.67 -9.30 -23.21
C ARG A 44 12.33 -8.23 -24.25
N LYS A 45 11.98 -8.63 -25.47
CA LYS A 45 11.63 -7.73 -26.56
C LYS A 45 10.16 -7.33 -26.47
N ARG A 46 9.90 -6.03 -26.58
CA ARG A 46 8.55 -5.46 -26.45
C ARG A 46 7.58 -6.00 -27.51
N ASP A 47 8.04 -6.13 -28.75
CA ASP A 47 7.21 -6.62 -29.85
C ASP A 47 6.80 -8.09 -29.64
N GLU A 48 7.77 -8.94 -29.28
CA GLU A 48 7.52 -10.37 -28.99
C GLU A 48 6.68 -10.56 -27.71
N ARG A 49 6.80 -9.69 -26.70
CA ARG A 49 5.87 -9.65 -25.57
C ARG A 49 4.45 -9.34 -26.00
N GLY A 50 4.27 -8.33 -26.86
CA GLY A 50 2.97 -7.95 -27.39
C GLY A 50 2.32 -9.11 -28.15
N ASP A 51 3.10 -9.81 -28.97
CA ASP A 51 2.63 -11.00 -29.68
C ASP A 51 2.29 -12.16 -28.73
N ALA A 52 3.12 -12.43 -27.73
CA ALA A 52 2.83 -13.45 -26.72
C ALA A 52 1.52 -13.13 -25.97
N ALA A 53 1.39 -11.89 -25.50
CA ALA A 53 0.20 -11.42 -24.80
C ALA A 53 -1.06 -11.51 -25.67
N ARG A 54 -0.95 -11.16 -26.96
CA ARG A 54 -2.03 -11.30 -27.93
C ARG A 54 -2.46 -12.76 -28.07
N VAL A 55 -1.53 -13.69 -28.30
CA VAL A 55 -1.88 -15.11 -28.50
C VAL A 55 -2.55 -15.71 -27.25
N VAL A 56 -2.03 -15.39 -26.06
CA VAL A 56 -2.60 -15.82 -24.78
C VAL A 56 -4.00 -15.23 -24.57
N THR A 57 -4.18 -13.93 -24.85
CA THR A 57 -5.48 -13.25 -24.72
C THR A 57 -6.50 -13.72 -25.75
N ASP A 58 -6.10 -13.90 -27.01
CA ASP A 58 -6.97 -14.39 -28.09
C ASP A 58 -7.51 -15.78 -27.77
N THR A 59 -6.69 -16.64 -27.16
CA THR A 59 -7.09 -17.98 -26.73
C THR A 59 -8.12 -17.88 -25.61
N TYR A 60 -7.85 -17.07 -24.59
CA TYR A 60 -8.78 -16.81 -23.49
C TYR A 60 -10.12 -16.23 -23.97
N VAL A 61 -10.10 -15.20 -24.82
CA VAL A 61 -11.31 -14.54 -25.32
C VAL A 61 -12.15 -15.50 -26.16
N ARG A 62 -11.50 -16.32 -27.01
CA ARG A 62 -12.20 -17.34 -27.81
C ARG A 62 -12.90 -18.36 -26.93
N GLU A 63 -12.17 -18.97 -25.99
CA GLU A 63 -12.74 -19.99 -25.09
C GLU A 63 -13.82 -19.40 -24.15
N HIS A 64 -13.64 -18.14 -23.73
CA HIS A 64 -14.64 -17.41 -22.95
C HIS A 64 -15.92 -17.13 -23.74
N ALA A 65 -15.80 -16.72 -25.00
CA ALA A 65 -16.93 -16.52 -25.89
C ALA A 65 -17.68 -17.84 -26.14
N GLU A 66 -16.96 -18.91 -26.45
CA GLU A 66 -17.54 -20.25 -26.64
C GLU A 66 -18.28 -20.74 -25.38
N PHE A 67 -17.74 -20.47 -24.19
CA PHE A 67 -18.40 -20.79 -22.92
C PHE A 67 -19.74 -20.05 -22.76
N ASN A 68 -19.76 -18.75 -23.02
CA ASN A 68 -20.98 -17.94 -22.94
C ASN A 68 -22.00 -18.34 -24.01
N ASP A 69 -21.55 -18.60 -25.24
CA ASP A 69 -22.39 -19.05 -26.36
C ASP A 69 -23.01 -20.42 -26.08
N ALA A 70 -22.24 -21.34 -25.47
CA ALA A 70 -22.76 -22.64 -25.05
C ALA A 70 -23.81 -22.51 -23.94
N ALA A 71 -23.62 -21.59 -22.99
CA ALA A 71 -24.60 -21.31 -21.95
C ALA A 71 -25.90 -20.75 -22.53
N MET A 72 -25.80 -19.80 -23.46
CA MET A 72 -26.94 -19.23 -24.19
C MET A 72 -27.67 -20.27 -25.05
N SER A 73 -26.91 -21.15 -25.73
CA SER A 73 -27.48 -22.21 -26.58
C SER A 73 -28.28 -23.21 -25.75
N ARG A 74 -27.74 -23.66 -24.61
CA ARG A 74 -28.45 -24.54 -23.66
C ARG A 74 -29.72 -23.92 -23.09
N TYR A 75 -29.70 -22.61 -22.84
CA TYR A 75 -30.90 -21.88 -22.39
C TYR A 75 -31.99 -21.90 -23.47
N ARG A 76 -31.63 -21.63 -24.72
CA ARG A 76 -32.57 -21.65 -25.87
C ARG A 76 -33.12 -23.05 -26.12
N GLU A 77 -32.28 -24.08 -26.09
CA GLU A 77 -32.69 -25.48 -26.29
C GLU A 77 -33.70 -25.97 -25.25
N ARG A 78 -33.62 -25.47 -24.01
CA ARG A 78 -34.57 -25.78 -22.93
C ARG A 78 -35.90 -25.03 -23.04
N GLY A 79 -36.13 -24.28 -24.12
CA GLY A 79 -37.34 -23.49 -24.31
C GLY A 79 -37.35 -22.22 -23.47
N GLY A 80 -36.19 -21.66 -23.13
CA GLY A 80 -36.08 -20.43 -22.34
C GLY A 80 -36.82 -19.27 -22.99
N THR A 81 -37.87 -18.77 -22.32
CA THR A 81 -38.62 -17.56 -22.69
C THR A 81 -38.31 -16.47 -21.67
N GLY A 82 -37.69 -15.35 -22.09
CA GLY A 82 -37.38 -14.21 -21.23
C GLY A 82 -35.93 -13.73 -21.33
N GLU A 83 -35.45 -13.09 -20.26
CA GLU A 83 -34.05 -12.68 -20.15
C GLU A 83 -33.16 -13.94 -20.05
N GLY A 84 -32.17 -14.03 -20.94
CA GLY A 84 -31.23 -15.15 -21.00
C GLY A 84 -30.33 -15.25 -19.76
N PRO A 85 -29.49 -16.30 -19.66
CA PRO A 85 -28.52 -16.40 -18.59
C PRO A 85 -27.58 -15.19 -18.60
N ALA A 86 -27.20 -14.74 -17.40
CA ALA A 86 -26.23 -13.66 -17.26
C ALA A 86 -24.91 -14.04 -17.93
N VAL A 87 -24.39 -13.14 -18.77
CA VAL A 87 -23.10 -13.32 -19.43
C VAL A 87 -22.00 -13.25 -18.38
N VAL A 88 -21.10 -14.23 -18.38
CA VAL A 88 -19.91 -14.15 -17.52
C VAL A 88 -19.01 -13.08 -18.11
N LEU A 89 -18.65 -12.08 -17.30
CA LEU A 89 -17.73 -11.02 -17.71
C LEU A 89 -16.29 -11.54 -17.79
N THR A 90 -15.49 -10.90 -18.64
CA THR A 90 -14.05 -11.12 -18.69
C THR A 90 -13.38 -10.73 -17.38
N ASP A 91 -12.31 -11.43 -17.02
CA ASP A 91 -11.57 -11.19 -15.79
C ASP A 91 -10.66 -9.95 -15.95
N ALA A 92 -11.17 -8.79 -15.53
CA ALA A 92 -10.47 -7.51 -15.67
C ALA A 92 -9.10 -7.51 -14.97
N ALA A 93 -8.97 -8.18 -13.81
CA ALA A 93 -7.72 -8.22 -13.07
C ALA A 93 -6.63 -9.01 -13.81
N LEU A 94 -7.00 -10.09 -14.50
CA LEU A 94 -6.05 -10.84 -15.33
C LEU A 94 -5.65 -10.07 -16.59
N LEU A 95 -6.58 -9.31 -17.18
CA LEU A 95 -6.30 -8.44 -18.33
C LEU A 95 -5.39 -7.26 -17.95
N GLU A 96 -5.53 -6.72 -16.75
CA GLU A 96 -4.62 -5.70 -16.23
C GLU A 96 -3.20 -6.26 -16.02
N ARG A 97 -3.11 -7.47 -15.45
CA ARG A 97 -1.83 -8.17 -15.28
C ARG A 97 -1.10 -8.43 -16.59
N ILE A 98 -1.80 -8.86 -17.64
CA ILE A 98 -1.18 -9.05 -18.96
C ILE A 98 -0.73 -7.72 -19.57
N ALA A 99 -1.47 -6.62 -19.35
CA ALA A 99 -1.05 -5.29 -19.78
C ALA A 99 0.23 -4.83 -19.07
N ASN A 100 0.36 -5.12 -17.77
CA ASN A 100 1.58 -4.84 -17.01
C ASN A 100 2.79 -5.62 -17.56
N VAL A 101 2.59 -6.86 -18.04
CA VAL A 101 3.66 -7.63 -18.70
C VAL A 101 4.10 -6.96 -20.01
N ILE A 102 3.16 -6.47 -20.83
CA ILE A 102 3.49 -5.77 -22.08
C ILE A 102 4.37 -4.55 -21.80
N LEU A 103 3.97 -3.74 -20.82
CA LEU A 103 4.60 -2.47 -20.43
C LEU A 103 5.70 -2.62 -19.37
N TYR A 104 6.21 -3.83 -19.16
CA TYR A 104 7.10 -4.12 -18.04
C TYR A 104 8.40 -3.32 -18.07
N ASP A 105 8.93 -3.05 -19.25
CA ASP A 105 10.11 -2.20 -19.46
C ASP A 105 9.92 -0.79 -18.91
N GLU A 106 8.73 -0.23 -19.11
CA GLU A 106 8.39 1.07 -18.59
C GLU A 106 8.13 0.99 -17.08
N ILE A 107 7.28 0.05 -16.64
CA ILE A 107 6.85 -0.07 -15.24
C ILE A 107 8.04 -0.41 -14.31
N ALA A 108 9.01 -1.19 -14.78
CA ALA A 108 10.18 -1.61 -14.02
C ALA A 108 11.33 -0.60 -14.00
N ASP A 109 11.28 0.46 -14.82
CA ASP A 109 12.27 1.53 -14.80
C ASP A 109 12.17 2.34 -13.50
N GLU A 110 13.15 2.16 -12.62
CA GLU A 110 13.21 2.81 -11.30
C GLU A 110 13.80 4.23 -11.34
N ASN A 111 14.08 4.78 -12.52
CA ASN A 111 14.66 6.13 -12.62
C ASN A 111 13.71 7.19 -12.00
N PRO A 112 14.13 7.90 -10.94
CA PRO A 112 13.30 8.93 -10.32
C PRO A 112 13.00 10.11 -11.27
N TYR A 113 13.85 10.34 -12.26
CA TYR A 113 13.68 11.41 -13.24
C TYR A 113 12.98 10.95 -14.52
N LYS A 114 12.36 9.76 -14.52
CA LYS A 114 11.63 9.22 -15.67
C LYS A 114 10.63 10.22 -16.28
N SER A 115 9.94 10.98 -15.43
CA SER A 115 8.98 12.01 -15.86
C SER A 115 9.59 13.24 -16.52
N GLN A 116 10.90 13.45 -16.40
CA GLN A 116 11.62 14.54 -17.07
C GLN A 116 12.27 14.07 -18.38
N HIS A 117 12.67 12.79 -18.45
CA HIS A 117 13.35 12.23 -19.61
C HIS A 117 12.40 11.72 -20.69
N ASN A 118 11.21 11.25 -20.31
CA ASN A 118 10.24 10.66 -21.24
C ASN A 118 9.05 11.60 -21.44
N GLU A 119 8.62 11.76 -22.70
CA GLU A 119 7.45 12.58 -23.07
C GLU A 119 6.15 12.04 -22.43
N TYR A 120 6.01 10.71 -22.36
CA TYR A 120 4.86 10.03 -21.75
C TYR A 120 5.33 9.01 -20.69
N PRO A 121 5.58 9.43 -19.45
CA PRO A 121 6.08 8.54 -18.40
C PRO A 121 4.95 7.67 -17.84
N ILE A 122 4.97 6.36 -18.15
CA ILE A 122 4.09 5.39 -17.47
C ILE A 122 4.69 5.03 -16.12
N MET A 123 3.92 5.15 -15.03
CA MET A 123 4.38 4.83 -13.68
C MET A 123 3.69 3.58 -13.16
N SER A 124 4.42 2.73 -12.46
CA SER A 124 3.82 1.66 -11.66
C SER A 124 3.00 2.22 -10.50
N GLU A 125 2.04 1.46 -9.98
CA GLU A 125 1.28 1.85 -8.79
C GLU A 125 2.17 2.17 -7.60
N ILE A 126 3.25 1.40 -7.42
CA ILE A 126 4.23 1.61 -6.35
C ILE A 126 4.96 2.94 -6.55
N GLN A 127 5.37 3.28 -7.77
CA GLN A 127 6.00 4.57 -8.08
C GLN A 127 5.04 5.74 -7.86
N LEU A 128 3.78 5.58 -8.25
CA LEU A 128 2.75 6.59 -8.05
C LEU A 128 2.45 6.78 -6.55
N ALA A 129 2.38 5.70 -5.78
CA ALA A 129 2.22 5.74 -4.32
C ALA A 129 3.42 6.40 -3.63
N ARG A 130 4.66 6.17 -4.11
CA ARG A 130 5.85 6.90 -3.64
C ARG A 130 5.70 8.41 -3.83
N ARG A 131 5.20 8.85 -4.99
CA ARG A 131 5.03 10.28 -5.34
C ARG A 131 3.85 10.94 -4.65
N ARG A 132 2.71 10.26 -4.54
CA ARG A 132 1.52 10.82 -3.89
C ARG A 132 1.62 10.79 -2.37
N GLU A 133 2.07 9.66 -1.82
CA GLU A 133 1.90 9.34 -0.40
C GLU A 133 3.23 9.24 0.36
N GLY A 134 4.38 9.26 -0.34
CA GLY A 134 5.68 9.02 0.29
C GLY A 134 5.85 7.58 0.83
N LYS A 135 4.97 6.65 0.45
CA LYS A 135 5.00 5.24 0.89
C LYS A 135 6.00 4.42 0.06
N HIS A 136 6.39 3.24 0.56
CA HIS A 136 7.31 2.30 -0.12
C HIS A 136 8.67 2.90 -0.52
N GLN A 137 9.14 3.91 0.21
CA GLN A 137 10.48 4.46 0.05
C GLN A 137 11.48 3.52 0.74
N GLY A 138 12.34 2.87 -0.04
CA GLY A 138 13.46 2.11 0.51
C GLY A 138 14.43 3.07 1.22
N LYS A 139 14.86 2.72 2.44
CA LYS A 139 15.99 3.40 3.08
C LYS A 139 17.26 3.04 2.31
N ARG A 140 17.58 3.77 1.24
CA ARG A 140 18.93 3.73 0.66
C ARG A 140 19.81 4.69 1.46
N GLU A 141 20.84 4.13 2.09
CA GLU A 141 21.89 4.89 2.76
C GLU A 141 22.58 5.80 1.73
N GLY A 142 22.74 7.09 2.05
CA GLY A 142 23.44 8.06 1.20
C GLY A 142 22.65 8.67 0.02
N VAL A 143 21.41 8.25 -0.24
CA VAL A 143 20.59 8.84 -1.32
C VAL A 143 19.53 9.78 -0.73
N SER A 144 19.81 11.08 -0.74
CA SER A 144 18.87 12.16 -0.44
C SER A 144 17.96 12.52 -1.63
N ALA A 145 17.91 11.70 -2.68
CA ALA A 145 16.94 11.84 -3.78
C ALA A 145 15.56 11.37 -3.29
N ARG A 146 15.00 12.11 -2.34
CA ARG A 146 13.64 11.91 -1.83
C ARG A 146 12.71 12.59 -2.81
N GLU A 147 11.91 11.80 -3.54
CA GLU A 147 10.73 12.34 -4.18
C GLU A 147 9.83 12.89 -3.06
N VAL A 148 9.62 14.22 -3.06
CA VAL A 148 8.77 14.89 -2.09
C VAL A 148 7.33 14.57 -2.45
N ALA A 149 6.55 14.08 -1.49
CA ALA A 149 5.14 13.79 -1.71
C ALA A 149 4.43 15.04 -2.24
N PHE A 150 3.52 14.90 -3.22
CA PHE A 150 2.87 16.06 -3.86
C PHE A 150 2.26 17.05 -2.86
N GLY A 151 1.67 16.56 -1.76
CA GLY A 151 1.13 17.42 -0.70
C GLY A 151 2.18 18.29 -0.01
N GLN A 152 3.41 17.78 0.17
CA GLN A 152 4.51 18.56 0.74
C GLN A 152 5.09 19.53 -0.30
N ALA A 153 5.21 19.12 -1.56
CA ALA A 153 5.69 19.97 -2.65
C ALA A 153 4.76 21.16 -2.89
N TYR A 154 3.45 20.99 -2.77
CA TYR A 154 2.48 22.08 -2.89
C TYR A 154 2.64 23.14 -1.79
N SER A 155 3.01 22.71 -0.58
CA SER A 155 3.17 23.61 0.56
C SER A 155 4.51 24.35 0.59
N ILE A 156 5.54 23.87 -0.10
CA ILE A 156 6.88 24.46 0.00
C ILE A 156 7.07 25.44 -1.15
N GLY A 157 7.27 26.72 -0.83
CA GLY A 157 7.60 27.75 -1.81
C GLY A 157 9.01 27.60 -2.38
N THR A 158 9.29 28.32 -3.46
CA THR A 158 10.62 28.36 -4.10
C THR A 158 11.71 28.93 -3.19
N ASP A 159 11.33 29.63 -2.12
CA ASP A 159 12.20 30.12 -1.05
C ASP A 159 12.52 29.05 0.02
N GLY A 160 11.99 27.84 -0.13
CA GLY A 160 12.14 26.72 0.81
C GLY A 160 11.28 26.84 2.06
N ARG A 161 10.37 27.82 2.15
CA ARG A 161 9.46 27.96 3.29
C ARG A 161 8.20 27.13 3.10
N SER A 162 7.71 26.55 4.19
CA SER A 162 6.39 25.90 4.20
C SER A 162 5.30 26.95 4.39
N TYR A 163 4.37 26.99 3.45
CA TYR A 163 3.13 27.75 3.44
C TYR A 163 1.92 26.84 3.72
N ALA A 164 2.15 25.62 4.21
CA ALA A 164 1.06 24.79 4.72
C ALA A 164 0.30 25.54 5.81
N GLU A 165 -1.03 25.40 5.84
CA GLU A 165 -1.81 25.85 6.99
C GLU A 165 -1.21 25.24 8.27
N PRO A 166 -1.02 26.03 9.34
CA PRO A 166 -0.43 25.56 10.59
C PRO A 166 -1.43 24.66 11.33
N ILE A 167 -1.60 23.44 10.83
CA ILE A 167 -2.42 22.40 11.43
C ILE A 167 -1.53 21.64 12.41
N ARG A 168 -2.02 21.44 13.63
CA ARG A 168 -1.33 20.62 14.62
C ARG A 168 -1.21 19.19 14.07
N ARG A 169 0.02 18.72 13.85
CA ARG A 169 0.25 17.35 13.36
C ARG A 169 -0.39 16.34 14.29
N GLU A 170 -0.97 15.29 13.73
CA GLU A 170 -1.29 14.10 14.51
C GLU A 170 -0.01 13.53 15.10
N ARG A 171 -0.07 13.18 16.38
CA ARG A 171 1.05 12.55 17.08
C ARG A 171 1.20 11.12 16.59
N SER A 172 2.44 10.66 16.42
CA SER A 172 2.72 9.26 16.11
C SER A 172 2.31 8.36 17.27
N ASN A 173 2.00 7.08 17.01
CA ASN A 173 1.70 6.10 18.05
C ASN A 173 2.79 6.04 19.14
N LYS A 174 4.07 6.18 18.76
CA LYS A 174 5.19 6.21 19.73
C LYS A 174 5.12 7.43 20.67
N GLU A 175 4.70 8.57 20.14
CA GLU A 175 4.57 9.80 20.91
C GLU A 175 3.34 9.78 21.81
N ASN A 176 2.25 9.15 21.36
CA ASN A 176 1.08 8.91 22.20
C ASN A 176 1.43 7.99 23.37
N ILE A 177 2.15 6.89 23.13
CA ILE A 177 2.62 6.00 24.21
C ILE A 177 3.48 6.76 25.22
N PHE A 178 4.42 7.59 24.77
CA PHE A 178 5.25 8.40 25.67
C PHE A 178 4.43 9.41 26.48
N MET A 179 3.45 10.06 25.85
CA MET A 179 2.54 10.98 26.54
C MET A 179 1.64 10.25 27.54
N ASP A 180 1.19 9.05 27.22
CA ASP A 180 0.37 8.21 28.10
C ASP A 180 1.18 7.72 29.30
N GLU A 181 2.43 7.30 29.11
CA GLU A 181 3.36 6.98 30.20
C GLU A 181 3.57 8.18 31.13
N ALA A 182 3.85 9.34 30.57
CA ALA A 182 4.03 10.58 31.34
C ALA A 182 2.73 11.07 32.02
N THR A 183 1.57 10.76 31.47
CA THR A 183 0.27 11.09 32.06
C THR A 183 -0.05 10.11 33.18
N THR A 184 0.25 8.83 32.99
CA THR A 184 0.04 7.76 33.98
C THR A 184 0.90 7.98 35.22
N SER A 185 2.17 8.41 35.06
CA SER A 185 3.04 8.75 36.18
C SER A 185 2.50 9.90 37.01
N ARG A 186 2.03 10.99 36.36
CA ARG A 186 1.44 12.15 37.04
C ARG A 186 0.13 11.80 37.76
N VAL A 187 -0.73 10.99 37.14
CA VAL A 187 -1.98 10.52 37.78
C VAL A 187 -1.68 9.66 39.00
N ARG A 188 -0.62 8.84 38.94
CA ARG A 188 -0.16 8.05 40.07
C ARG A 188 0.33 8.94 41.22
N GLU A 189 1.20 9.91 40.94
CA GLU A 189 1.67 10.88 41.95
C GLU A 189 0.51 11.63 42.61
N GLN A 190 -0.49 12.05 41.82
CA GLN A 190 -1.70 12.71 42.35
C GLN A 190 -2.52 11.79 43.26
N ARG A 191 -2.64 10.50 42.91
CA ARG A 191 -3.35 9.51 43.74
C ARG A 191 -2.62 9.25 45.05
N GLU A 192 -1.29 9.14 45.02
CA GLU A 192 -0.46 8.97 46.22
C GLU A 192 -0.59 10.18 47.14
N ALA A 193 -0.45 11.40 46.61
CA ALA A 193 -0.62 12.64 47.39
C ALA A 193 -2.04 12.78 47.99
N TYR A 194 -3.08 12.39 47.25
CA TYR A 194 -4.45 12.40 47.75
C TYR A 194 -4.69 11.34 48.84
N ALA A 195 -4.10 10.15 48.68
CA ALA A 195 -4.15 9.10 49.70
C ALA A 195 -3.46 9.55 51.00
N ASP A 196 -2.28 10.18 50.91
CA ASP A 196 -1.55 10.73 52.07
C ASP A 196 -2.27 11.90 52.74
N PHE A 197 -3.08 12.64 51.98
CA PHE A 197 -3.92 13.71 52.50
C PHE A 197 -5.12 13.18 53.28
N ILE A 198 -5.76 12.11 52.78
CA ILE A 198 -6.92 11.47 53.43
C ILE A 198 -6.53 10.57 54.59
N ALA A 199 -5.31 9.99 54.56
CA ALA A 199 -4.83 9.12 55.61
C ALA A 199 -4.96 9.78 56.99
N GLU A 200 -5.54 9.06 57.95
CA GLU A 200 -5.78 9.55 59.31
C GLU A 200 -4.44 9.90 59.98
N LYS A 201 -4.19 11.20 60.16
CA LYS A 201 -3.00 11.67 60.86
C LYS A 201 -3.29 11.77 62.36
N PRO A 202 -2.38 11.32 63.23
CA PRO A 202 -2.57 11.41 64.67
C PRO A 202 -2.69 12.87 65.08
N VAL A 203 -3.74 13.19 65.84
CA VAL A 203 -3.91 14.51 66.44
C VAL A 203 -2.83 14.67 67.51
N VAL A 204 -1.84 15.50 67.24
CA VAL A 204 -0.81 15.83 68.23
C VAL A 204 -1.38 16.86 69.19
N THR A 205 -1.82 16.39 70.36
CA THR A 205 -2.27 17.26 71.44
C THR A 205 -1.05 17.75 72.22
N TYR A 206 -0.73 19.04 72.12
CA TYR A 206 0.28 19.66 72.96
C TYR A 206 -0.38 20.14 74.25
N VAL A 207 0.03 19.58 75.39
CA VAL A 207 -0.34 20.12 76.70
C VAL A 207 0.54 21.35 76.94
N MET A 208 -0.05 22.53 76.80
CA MET A 208 0.66 23.78 77.06
C MET A 208 0.94 23.91 78.57
N SER A 209 2.16 24.29 78.91
CA SER A 209 2.50 24.63 80.29
C SER A 209 1.76 25.92 80.73
N GLN A 210 1.53 26.09 82.04
CA GLN A 210 0.90 27.30 82.56
C GLN A 210 1.66 28.58 82.16
N ALA A 211 3.00 28.52 82.13
CA ALA A 211 3.84 29.63 81.68
C ALA A 211 3.59 30.02 80.21
N GLU A 212 3.34 29.05 79.33
CA GLU A 212 3.03 29.32 77.91
C GLU A 212 1.59 29.81 77.68
N ARG A 213 0.66 29.42 78.55
CA ARG A 213 -0.73 29.91 78.55
C ARG A 213 -0.81 31.37 78.98
N GLU A 214 -0.09 31.72 80.05
CA GLU A 214 0.02 33.08 80.55
C GLU A 214 0.76 33.99 79.54
N ALA A 215 1.84 33.51 78.92
CA ALA A 215 2.57 34.25 77.89
C ALA A 215 1.74 34.56 76.63
N ARG A 216 0.71 33.76 76.33
CA ARG A 216 -0.23 34.01 75.22
C ARG A 216 -1.50 34.76 75.64
N GLY A 217 -1.67 35.08 76.92
CA GLY A 217 -2.80 35.86 77.44
C GLY A 217 -4.12 35.09 77.58
N TRP A 218 -4.06 33.76 77.73
CA TRP A 218 -5.25 32.91 77.94
C TRP A 218 -5.39 32.65 79.44
N GLN A 219 -6.48 33.13 80.07
CA GLN A 219 -6.86 32.81 81.45
C GLN A 219 -7.58 31.47 81.53
#